data_AF-A0A6N7INF5-F1
#
_entry.id   AF-A0A6N7INF5-F1
#
_cell.length_a   1.000
_cell.length_b   1.000
_cell.length_c   1.000
_cell.angle_alpha   90.00
_cell.angle_beta   90.00
_cell.angle_gamma   90.00
#
_symmetry.space_group_name_H-M   'P 1'
#
loop_
_entity.id
_entity.type
_entity.pdbx_description
1 polymer ?
#
loop_
_entity_poly.entity_id
_entity_poly.type
_entity_poly.pdbx_seq_one_letter_code
_entity_poly.pdbx_strand_id
1 'polypeptide(L)'
;MSGKSERIDVYPYQRTVRGGDSKKRKKKKGRGWPWSPPGLALTRQAFLLCLAGFFLGRALLLGEMVPGAAAFVAAAARTFPGAEPASVVGACAGLITVVRGWSLGGAMVTVALTWLCTLALPGSLKRPRLVVPALVFSLTLVVKTGLAAVGEPSTYQYIAILFEALFAALLTVVFLIALPSVHKLNGLSTLTGEEIFALLALLAVVVGGTGDLQVSLVSLKGVLSRLIILVAALLGGVGLG
;
A
#
# COMPACT_ATOMS: atom_id res chain seq x y z
N MET A 1 -70.59 -30.71 -12.93
CA MET A 1 -70.30 -29.33 -13.35
C MET A 1 -70.10 -28.49 -12.10
N SER A 2 -68.97 -27.75 -12.01
CA SER A 2 -68.72 -26.54 -11.20
C SER A 2 -69.03 -26.58 -9.70
N GLY A 3 -68.18 -26.17 -8.75
CA GLY A 3 -66.95 -25.39 -8.81
C GLY A 3 -66.83 -24.56 -7.51
N LYS A 4 -65.70 -24.71 -6.81
CA LYS A 4 -65.01 -23.79 -5.87
C LYS A 4 -65.78 -23.09 -4.73
N SER A 5 -65.25 -23.23 -3.51
CA SER A 5 -64.57 -22.11 -2.82
C SER A 5 -63.82 -22.63 -1.59
N GLU A 6 -62.48 -22.68 -1.68
CA GLU A 6 -61.60 -22.75 -0.51
C GLU A 6 -61.70 -21.41 0.25
N ARG A 7 -62.14 -21.44 1.51
CA ARG A 7 -61.82 -20.38 2.47
C ARG A 7 -60.61 -20.82 3.28
N ILE A 8 -59.47 -20.23 2.95
CA ILE A 8 -58.31 -20.22 3.83
C ILE A 8 -58.59 -19.13 4.85
N ASP A 9 -59.07 -19.52 6.03
CA ASP A 9 -59.20 -18.60 7.16
C ASP A 9 -57.81 -18.35 7.75
N VAL A 10 -57.32 -17.15 7.48
CA VAL A 10 -56.08 -16.60 7.99
C VAL A 10 -56.38 -15.83 9.29
N TYR A 11 -55.47 -15.97 10.26
CA TYR A 11 -55.19 -15.11 11.45
C TYR A 11 -55.81 -15.53 12.80
N PRO A 12 -55.19 -15.17 13.97
CA PRO A 12 -54.19 -14.12 14.17
C PRO A 12 -52.90 -14.45 14.95
N TYR A 13 -51.94 -13.57 14.73
CA TYR A 13 -50.68 -13.42 15.45
C TYR A 13 -50.95 -12.79 16.83
N GLN A 14 -50.88 -13.56 17.91
CA GLN A 14 -50.92 -13.00 19.27
C GLN A 14 -49.53 -12.62 19.76
N ARG A 15 -49.28 -11.32 19.89
CA ARG A 15 -48.21 -10.76 20.73
C ARG A 15 -48.59 -10.93 22.19
N THR A 16 -47.92 -11.80 22.93
CA THR A 16 -47.84 -11.68 24.39
C THR A 16 -46.61 -10.85 24.74
N VAL A 17 -46.86 -9.57 25.03
CA VAL A 17 -45.94 -8.75 25.82
C VAL A 17 -46.23 -9.07 27.28
N ARG A 18 -45.29 -9.71 27.98
CA ARG A 18 -45.19 -9.60 29.45
C ARG A 18 -43.73 -9.72 29.87
N GLY A 19 -43.34 -8.77 30.72
CA GLY A 19 -41.96 -8.39 30.98
C GLY A 19 -41.09 -9.48 31.59
N GLY A 20 -39.84 -9.45 31.17
CA GLY A 20 -38.72 -10.16 31.75
C GLY A 20 -37.47 -9.36 31.45
N ASP A 21 -37.12 -8.47 32.38
CA ASP A 21 -35.93 -7.65 32.39
C ASP A 21 -34.69 -8.50 32.09
N SER A 22 -34.21 -8.45 30.86
CA SER A 22 -32.90 -8.98 30.50
C SER A 22 -32.14 -7.87 29.78
N LYS A 23 -31.50 -7.03 30.61
CA LYS A 23 -30.43 -6.12 30.21
C LYS A 23 -29.43 -6.91 29.36
N LYS A 24 -29.60 -6.89 28.04
CA LYS A 24 -28.58 -7.34 27.08
C LYS A 24 -27.39 -6.43 27.25
N ARG A 25 -26.47 -6.84 28.14
CA ARG A 25 -25.10 -6.35 28.24
C ARG A 25 -24.54 -6.31 26.82
N LYS A 26 -24.47 -5.12 26.24
CA LYS A 26 -23.64 -4.84 25.07
C LYS A 26 -22.23 -5.25 25.48
N LYS A 27 -21.79 -6.44 25.08
CA LYS A 27 -20.38 -6.85 25.16
C LYS A 27 -19.60 -5.85 24.32
N LYS A 28 -19.07 -4.81 24.96
CA LYS A 28 -17.93 -4.05 24.42
C LYS A 28 -16.85 -5.10 24.19
N LYS A 29 -16.66 -5.53 22.93
CA LYS A 29 -15.45 -6.21 22.51
C LYS A 29 -14.34 -5.16 22.64
N GLY A 30 -13.78 -5.04 23.84
CA GLY A 30 -12.50 -4.41 24.06
C GLY A 30 -11.51 -5.18 23.21
N ARG A 31 -11.21 -4.63 22.04
CA ARG A 31 -10.30 -5.23 21.08
C ARG A 31 -8.91 -4.94 21.62
N GLY A 32 -8.38 -5.92 22.35
CA GLY A 32 -7.04 -5.87 22.90
C GLY A 32 -6.06 -5.51 21.80
N TRP A 33 -5.25 -4.50 22.09
CA TRP A 33 -4.12 -4.10 21.27
C TRP A 33 -3.18 -5.30 21.16
N PRO A 34 -2.91 -5.85 19.96
CA PRO A 34 -1.90 -6.89 19.85
C PRO A 34 -0.54 -6.19 19.82
N TRP A 35 0.09 -6.04 20.98
CA TRP A 35 1.55 -5.89 21.03
C TRP A 35 2.16 -7.26 20.75
N SER A 36 2.16 -7.66 19.47
CA SER A 36 3.20 -8.56 19.00
C SER A 36 4.51 -7.76 19.01
N PRO A 37 5.61 -8.30 19.57
CA PRO A 37 6.89 -7.61 19.52
C PRO A 37 7.23 -7.30 18.05
N PRO A 38 7.92 -6.19 17.75
CA PRO A 38 8.44 -5.90 16.42
C PRO A 38 9.63 -6.84 16.14
N GLY A 39 9.37 -8.14 16.14
CA GLY A 39 10.30 -9.13 15.65
C GLY A 39 10.21 -9.09 14.14
N LEU A 40 11.34 -8.88 13.48
CA LEU A 40 11.51 -9.22 12.08
C LEU A 40 11.38 -10.75 11.96
N ALA A 41 10.17 -11.28 12.09
CA ALA A 41 9.89 -12.67 11.84
C ALA A 41 10.23 -12.88 10.37
N LEU A 42 11.33 -13.57 10.11
CA LEU A 42 11.90 -13.81 8.78
C LEU A 42 11.02 -14.80 8.00
N THR A 43 9.77 -14.40 7.81
CA THR A 43 8.79 -15.06 6.99
C THR A 43 9.08 -14.71 5.54
N ARG A 44 8.73 -15.61 4.62
CA ARG A 44 8.86 -15.38 3.18
C ARG A 44 8.20 -14.05 2.74
N GLN A 45 7.10 -13.69 3.40
CA GLN A 45 6.38 -12.42 3.16
C GLN A 45 7.20 -11.21 3.61
N ALA A 46 7.81 -11.24 4.80
CA ALA A 46 8.68 -10.16 5.28
C ALA A 46 9.87 -9.95 4.33
N PHE A 47 10.49 -11.03 3.82
CA PHE A 47 11.57 -10.93 2.85
C PHE A 47 11.12 -10.25 1.54
N LEU A 48 9.97 -10.63 0.99
CA LEU A 48 9.41 -10.02 -0.22
C LEU A 48 9.07 -8.53 0.00
N LEU A 49 8.52 -8.17 1.16
CA LEU A 49 8.23 -6.78 1.52
C LEU A 49 9.51 -5.95 1.69
N CYS A 50 10.56 -6.53 2.28
CA CYS A 50 11.86 -5.89 2.38
C CYS A 50 12.47 -5.64 1.00
N LEU A 51 12.42 -6.64 0.11
CA LEU A 51 12.96 -6.54 -1.23
C LEU A 51 12.20 -5.51 -2.09
N ALA A 52 10.86 -5.56 -2.06
CA ALA A 52 10.02 -4.58 -2.74
C ALA A 52 10.23 -3.17 -2.16
N GLY A 53 10.31 -3.05 -0.83
CA GLY A 53 10.60 -1.79 -0.15
C GLY A 53 11.93 -1.20 -0.59
N PHE A 54 12.98 -2.02 -0.72
CA PHE A 54 14.29 -1.59 -1.21
C PHE A 54 14.21 -0.96 -2.60
N PHE A 55 13.57 -1.61 -3.57
CA PHE A 55 13.44 -1.05 -4.92
C PHE A 55 12.55 0.19 -4.95
N LEU A 56 11.43 0.19 -4.22
CA LEU A 56 10.54 1.35 -4.18
C LEU A 56 11.15 2.55 -3.44
N GLY A 57 12.03 2.31 -2.45
CA GLY A 57 12.84 3.32 -1.80
C GLY A 57 13.93 3.91 -2.71
N ARG A 58 14.28 3.22 -3.80
CA ARG A 58 15.21 3.71 -4.83
C ARG A 58 14.56 4.39 -6.01
N ALA A 59 13.24 4.26 -6.16
CA ALA A 59 12.52 4.77 -7.33
C ALA A 59 12.45 6.30 -7.29
N LEU A 60 13.46 6.95 -7.88
CA LEU A 60 13.52 8.39 -8.06
C LEU A 60 12.63 8.83 -9.23
N LEU A 61 11.72 9.76 -8.98
CA LEU A 61 11.05 10.53 -10.03
C LEU A 61 11.82 11.82 -10.26
N LEU A 62 12.03 12.16 -11.54
CA LEU A 62 12.71 13.38 -11.98
C LEU A 62 14.13 13.58 -11.37
N GLY A 63 14.76 12.50 -10.89
CA GLY A 63 16.13 12.51 -10.37
C GLY A 63 16.28 12.90 -8.89
N GLU A 64 15.24 13.39 -8.23
CA GLU A 64 15.35 13.89 -6.85
C GLU A 64 14.21 13.45 -5.90
N MET A 65 13.04 13.11 -6.43
CA MET A 65 11.86 12.82 -5.60
C MET A 65 11.75 11.33 -5.33
N VAL A 66 11.48 10.93 -4.09
CA VAL A 66 11.27 9.53 -3.72
C VAL A 66 9.85 9.30 -3.18
N PRO A 67 8.82 9.42 -4.02
CA PRO A 67 7.43 9.24 -3.58
C PRO A 67 7.11 7.78 -3.24
N GLY A 68 7.84 6.82 -3.84
CA GLY A 68 7.57 5.39 -3.71
C GLY A 68 7.76 4.84 -2.29
N ALA A 69 8.73 5.38 -1.54
CA ALA A 69 9.08 4.87 -0.20
C ALA A 69 7.91 5.00 0.80
N ALA A 70 7.40 6.22 1.00
CA ALA A 70 6.30 6.49 1.93
C ALA A 70 5.00 5.82 1.47
N ALA A 71 4.72 5.85 0.17
CA ALA A 71 3.54 5.22 -0.42
C ALA A 71 3.50 3.71 -0.18
N PHE A 72 4.63 3.02 -0.39
CA PHE A 72 4.73 1.58 -0.21
C PHE A 72 4.57 1.17 1.24
N VAL A 73 5.27 1.85 2.14
CA VAL A 73 5.22 1.58 3.58
C VAL A 73 3.80 1.73 4.12
N ALA A 74 3.08 2.78 3.68
CA ALA A 74 1.68 2.97 4.04
C ALA A 74 0.77 1.84 3.55
N ALA A 75 0.94 1.40 2.29
CA ALA A 75 0.15 0.33 1.72
C ALA A 75 0.48 -1.04 2.34
N ALA A 76 1.76 -1.31 2.61
CA ALA A 76 2.23 -2.54 3.25
C ALA A 76 1.71 -2.67 4.68
N ALA A 77 1.76 -1.59 5.48
CA ALA A 77 1.19 -1.53 6.83
C ALA A 77 -0.28 -1.93 6.88
N ARG A 78 -1.03 -1.60 5.82
CA ARG A 78 -2.48 -1.88 5.74
C ARG A 78 -2.80 -3.25 5.19
N THR A 79 -1.92 -3.81 4.37
CA THR A 79 -2.17 -5.08 3.68
C THR A 79 -1.63 -6.27 4.47
N PHE A 80 -0.49 -6.11 5.16
CA PHE A 80 0.23 -7.21 5.82
C PHE A 80 0.55 -6.89 7.29
N PRO A 81 -0.46 -6.79 8.18
CA PRO A 81 -0.23 -6.61 9.60
C PRO A 81 0.55 -7.83 10.17
N GLY A 82 1.62 -7.56 10.91
CA GLY A 82 2.62 -8.49 11.43
C GLY A 82 3.95 -8.52 10.65
N ALA A 83 3.94 -8.40 9.32
CA ALA A 83 5.15 -8.46 8.48
C ALA A 83 5.57 -7.09 7.96
N GLU A 84 4.82 -6.06 8.35
CA GLU A 84 4.99 -4.74 7.84
C GLU A 84 6.41 -4.20 8.13
N PRO A 85 7.06 -4.36 9.31
CA PRO A 85 8.30 -3.61 9.62
C PRO A 85 9.43 -3.87 8.61
N ALA A 86 9.38 -5.03 7.94
CA ALA A 86 10.28 -5.35 6.85
C ALA A 86 10.18 -4.38 5.67
N SER A 87 8.98 -3.86 5.37
CA SER A 87 8.79 -2.82 4.33
C SER A 87 9.50 -1.52 4.67
N VAL A 88 9.53 -1.12 5.94
CA VAL A 88 10.23 0.07 6.42
C VAL A 88 11.74 -0.14 6.29
N VAL A 89 12.25 -1.26 6.79
CA VAL A 89 13.68 -1.60 6.70
C VAL A 89 14.13 -1.62 5.23
N GLY A 90 13.36 -2.26 4.35
CA GLY A 90 13.60 -2.26 2.92
C GLY A 90 13.63 -0.85 2.34
N ALA A 91 12.59 -0.05 2.57
CA ALA A 91 12.50 1.32 2.07
C ALA A 91 13.65 2.20 2.55
N CYS A 92 14.01 2.13 3.83
CA CYS A 92 15.14 2.83 4.41
C CYS A 92 16.47 2.39 3.76
N ALA A 93 16.68 1.08 3.59
CA ALA A 93 17.87 0.57 2.91
C ALA A 93 17.95 1.08 1.46
N GLY A 94 16.83 1.12 0.75
CA GLY A 94 16.75 1.70 -0.59
C GLY A 94 17.12 3.18 -0.60
N LEU A 95 16.51 3.97 0.28
CA LEU A 95 16.75 5.41 0.40
C LEU A 95 18.22 5.75 0.64
N ILE A 96 18.92 5.01 1.51
CA ILE A 96 20.34 5.22 1.81
C ILE A 96 21.22 5.09 0.55
N THR A 97 20.81 4.28 -0.42
CA THR A 97 21.59 4.09 -1.65
C THR A 97 21.46 5.22 -2.65
N VAL A 98 20.38 6.01 -2.62
CA VAL A 98 20.07 7.03 -3.64
C VAL A 98 20.01 8.47 -3.08
N VAL A 99 19.63 8.65 -1.82
CA VAL A 99 19.51 9.96 -1.18
C VAL A 99 20.65 10.17 -0.19
N ARG A 100 21.23 11.38 -0.15
CA ARG A 100 22.34 11.73 0.75
C ARG A 100 22.09 13.06 1.46
N GLY A 101 22.77 13.28 2.58
CA GLY A 101 22.74 14.54 3.30
C GLY A 101 21.39 14.84 3.98
N TRP A 102 21.01 16.11 4.00
CA TRP A 102 19.81 16.58 4.72
C TRP A 102 18.49 16.00 4.18
N SER A 103 18.42 15.76 2.87
CA SER A 103 17.24 15.17 2.22
C SER A 103 17.00 13.72 2.63
N LEU A 104 18.05 12.96 2.99
CA LEU A 104 17.93 11.60 3.50
C LEU A 104 17.22 11.61 4.86
N GLY A 105 17.62 12.52 5.76
CA GLY A 105 16.96 12.68 7.06
C GLY A 105 15.46 12.95 6.90
N GLY A 106 15.10 13.86 5.99
CA GLY A 106 13.69 14.14 5.68
C GLY A 106 12.94 12.94 5.12
N ALA A 107 13.54 12.18 4.20
CA ALA A 107 12.93 10.97 3.65
C ALA A 107 12.77 9.85 4.68
N MET A 108 13.72 9.68 5.60
CA MET A 108 13.61 8.69 6.69
C MET A 108 12.51 9.07 7.67
N VAL A 109 12.44 10.35 8.05
CA VAL A 109 11.41 10.86 8.95
C VAL A 109 10.02 10.75 8.31
N THR A 110 9.86 11.07 7.02
CA THR A 110 8.57 10.87 6.34
C THR A 110 8.15 9.41 6.35
N VAL A 111 9.07 8.48 6.03
CA VAL A 111 8.78 7.03 6.07
C VAL A 111 8.37 6.59 7.48
N ALA A 112 9.13 6.97 8.51
CA ALA A 112 8.87 6.60 9.89
C ALA A 112 7.55 7.20 10.43
N LEU A 113 7.22 8.44 10.09
CA LEU A 113 5.95 9.05 10.49
C LEU A 113 4.78 8.45 9.73
N THR A 114 4.94 8.22 8.43
CA THR A 114 3.91 7.55 7.62
C THR A 114 3.60 6.18 8.19
N TRP A 115 4.64 5.47 8.61
CA TRP A 115 4.50 4.21 9.31
C TRP A 115 3.69 4.31 10.60
N LEU A 116 4.13 5.14 11.54
CA LEU A 116 3.47 5.28 12.84
C LEU A 116 2.03 5.74 12.70
N CYS A 117 1.78 6.73 11.84
CA CYS A 117 0.43 7.24 11.60
C CYS A 117 -0.48 6.21 10.91
N THR A 118 0.06 5.35 10.04
CA THR A 118 -0.73 4.29 9.41
C THR A 118 -1.05 3.14 10.36
N LEU A 119 -0.18 2.85 11.33
CA LEU A 119 -0.47 1.92 12.41
C LEU A 119 -1.54 2.47 13.38
N ALA A 120 -1.56 3.78 13.60
CA ALA A 120 -2.56 4.44 14.45
C ALA A 120 -3.97 4.46 13.82
N LEU A 121 -4.09 4.26 12.51
CA LEU A 121 -5.38 4.23 11.82
C LEU A 121 -6.19 2.98 12.20
N PRO A 122 -7.48 3.11 12.55
CA PRO A 122 -8.30 1.95 12.90
C PRO A 122 -8.57 1.05 11.68
N GLY A 123 -8.46 -0.26 11.86
CA GLY A 123 -8.74 -1.23 10.78
C GLY A 123 -10.15 -1.15 10.19
N SER A 124 -11.13 -0.58 10.91
CA SER A 124 -12.52 -0.42 10.47
C SER A 124 -12.78 0.85 9.64
N LEU A 125 -11.76 1.35 8.93
CA LEU A 125 -11.90 2.54 8.10
C LEU A 125 -12.87 2.31 6.94
N LYS A 126 -13.84 3.23 6.80
CA LYS A 126 -14.86 3.15 5.75
C LYS A 126 -14.29 3.31 4.33
N ARG A 127 -13.22 4.11 4.18
CA ARG A 127 -12.63 4.47 2.87
C ARG A 127 -11.09 4.47 2.93
N PRO A 128 -10.44 3.31 3.15
CA PRO A 128 -8.98 3.25 3.27
C PRO A 128 -8.27 3.74 2.00
N ARG A 129 -8.87 3.50 0.82
CA ARG A 129 -8.38 3.98 -0.49
C ARG A 129 -8.34 5.50 -0.66
N LEU A 130 -8.98 6.26 0.22
CA LEU A 130 -8.95 7.73 0.21
C LEU A 130 -8.18 8.28 1.41
N VAL A 131 -8.42 7.71 2.60
CA VAL A 131 -7.81 8.18 3.86
C VAL A 131 -6.31 7.94 3.89
N VAL A 132 -5.84 6.77 3.44
CA VAL A 132 -4.41 6.44 3.51
C VAL A 132 -3.58 7.29 2.53
N PRO A 133 -3.97 7.47 1.24
CA PRO A 133 -3.30 8.41 0.34
C PRO A 133 -3.30 9.86 0.85
N ALA A 134 -4.42 10.33 1.40
CA ALA A 134 -4.52 11.68 1.95
C ALA A 134 -3.56 11.88 3.15
N LEU A 135 -3.40 10.85 3.98
CA LEU A 135 -2.43 10.86 5.07
C LEU A 135 -0.99 10.89 4.54
N VAL A 136 -0.65 10.07 3.55
CA VAL A 136 0.69 10.06 2.93
C VAL A 136 1.01 11.42 2.30
N PHE A 137 0.04 12.00 1.56
CA PHE A 137 0.15 13.35 1.00
C PHE A 137 0.47 14.37 2.09
N SER A 138 -0.36 14.41 3.14
CA SER A 138 -0.26 15.41 4.21
C SER A 138 1.04 15.29 4.98
N LEU A 139 1.47 14.07 5.32
CA LEU A 139 2.71 13.83 6.03
C LEU A 139 3.93 14.19 5.18
N THR A 140 3.96 13.79 3.91
CA THR A 140 5.07 14.13 3.00
C THR A 140 5.19 15.63 2.86
N LEU A 141 4.06 16.32 2.66
CA LEU A 141 4.02 17.77 2.52
C LEU A 141 4.48 18.47 3.80
N VAL A 142 3.88 18.16 4.96
CA VAL A 142 4.19 18.85 6.23
C VAL A 142 5.63 18.62 6.68
N VAL A 143 6.10 17.37 6.62
CA VAL A 143 7.46 17.03 7.09
C VAL A 143 8.51 17.65 6.20
N LYS A 144 8.39 17.49 4.87
CA LYS A 144 9.42 17.99 3.96
C LYS A 144 9.39 19.51 3.82
N THR A 145 8.21 20.14 3.82
CA THR A 145 8.15 21.61 3.82
C THR A 145 8.66 22.19 5.13
N GLY A 146 8.36 21.56 6.28
CA GLY A 146 8.93 21.94 7.57
C GLY A 146 10.45 21.84 7.60
N LEU A 147 11.03 20.77 7.06
CA LEU A 147 12.49 20.62 6.97
C LEU A 147 13.13 21.56 5.95
N ALA A 148 12.44 21.86 4.83
CA ALA A 148 12.90 22.82 3.84
C ALA A 148 12.89 24.26 4.39
N ALA A 149 11.95 24.59 5.27
CA ALA A 149 11.87 25.90 5.91
C ALA A 149 13.01 26.17 6.90
N VAL A 150 13.55 25.13 7.55
CA VAL A 150 14.68 25.24 8.49
C VAL A 150 16.04 25.20 7.76
N GLY A 151 16.10 24.59 6.57
CA GLY A 151 17.30 24.53 5.75
C GLY A 151 17.51 25.79 4.89
N GLU A 152 17.88 25.59 3.62
CA GLU A 152 17.93 26.65 2.61
C GLU A 152 16.61 26.69 1.83
N PRO A 153 15.65 27.56 2.20
CA PRO A 153 14.36 27.61 1.54
C PRO A 153 14.52 28.06 0.08
N SER A 154 14.07 27.21 -0.84
CA SER A 154 14.03 27.51 -2.27
C SER A 154 12.64 27.23 -2.83
N THR A 155 12.12 28.14 -3.64
CA THR A 155 10.81 27.97 -4.32
C THR A 155 10.76 26.68 -5.13
N TYR A 156 11.88 26.32 -5.77
CA TYR A 156 12.02 25.06 -6.50
C TYR A 156 11.78 23.86 -5.59
N GLN A 157 12.37 23.86 -4.40
CA GLN A 157 12.25 22.78 -3.44
C GLN A 157 10.81 22.60 -2.94
N TYR A 158 10.07 23.70 -2.72
CA TYR A 158 8.66 23.62 -2.33
C TYR A 158 7.78 23.03 -3.43
N ILE A 159 8.01 23.43 -4.70
CA ILE A 159 7.31 22.86 -5.86
C ILE A 159 7.66 21.37 -5.98
N ALA A 160 8.93 21.03 -5.80
CA ALA A 160 9.41 19.65 -5.83
C ALA A 160 8.71 18.78 -4.78
N ILE A 161 8.64 19.26 -3.53
CA ILE A 161 7.95 18.59 -2.43
C ILE A 161 6.46 18.40 -2.71
N LEU A 162 5.80 19.39 -3.32
CA LEU A 162 4.38 19.29 -3.69
C LEU A 162 4.15 18.15 -4.70
N PHE A 163 4.95 18.09 -5.76
CA PHE A 163 4.87 17.01 -6.75
C PHE A 163 5.19 15.65 -6.13
N GLU A 164 6.20 15.58 -5.26
CA GLU A 164 6.52 14.34 -4.55
C GLU A 164 5.35 13.87 -3.68
N ALA A 165 4.72 14.77 -2.93
CA ALA A 165 3.55 14.44 -2.13
C ALA A 165 2.38 13.96 -2.99
N LEU A 166 2.11 14.62 -4.12
CA LEU A 166 1.07 14.21 -5.08
C LEU A 166 1.33 12.81 -5.63
N PHE A 167 2.55 12.55 -6.12
CA PHE A 167 2.92 11.23 -6.64
C PHE A 167 2.89 10.17 -5.56
N ALA A 168 3.32 10.47 -4.33
CA ALA A 168 3.24 9.54 -3.22
C ALA A 168 1.79 9.15 -2.92
N ALA A 169 0.86 10.11 -2.93
CA ALA A 169 -0.56 9.85 -2.75
C ALA A 169 -1.14 8.95 -3.86
N LEU A 170 -0.86 9.30 -5.12
CA LEU A 170 -1.29 8.52 -6.29
C LEU A 170 -0.76 7.08 -6.23
N LEU A 171 0.54 6.91 -5.98
CA LEU A 171 1.16 5.59 -5.84
C LEU A 171 0.60 4.81 -4.65
N THR A 172 0.21 5.47 -3.57
CA THR A 172 -0.43 4.81 -2.42
C THR A 172 -1.73 4.12 -2.83
N VAL A 173 -2.57 4.78 -3.66
CA VAL A 173 -3.80 4.16 -4.20
C VAL A 173 -3.45 2.92 -5.00
N VAL A 174 -2.47 3.03 -5.91
CA VAL A 174 -2.00 1.92 -6.75
C VAL A 174 -1.53 0.75 -5.88
N PHE A 175 -0.71 0.99 -4.88
CA PHE A 175 -0.17 -0.07 -4.02
C PHE A 175 -1.21 -0.72 -3.12
N LEU A 176 -2.22 0.03 -2.66
CA LEU A 176 -3.35 -0.54 -1.90
C LEU A 176 -4.18 -1.53 -2.74
N ILE A 177 -4.16 -1.41 -4.06
CA ILE A 177 -4.82 -2.35 -4.98
C ILE A 177 -3.84 -3.47 -5.38
N ALA A 178 -2.59 -3.12 -5.71
CA ALA A 178 -1.61 -4.07 -6.23
C ALA A 178 -1.19 -5.12 -5.18
N LEU A 179 -0.87 -4.72 -3.95
CA LEU A 179 -0.34 -5.61 -2.92
C LEU A 179 -1.26 -6.80 -2.56
N PRO A 180 -2.56 -6.62 -2.30
CA PRO A 180 -3.44 -7.77 -2.06
C PRO A 180 -3.62 -8.62 -3.32
N SER A 181 -3.52 -8.03 -4.51
CA SER A 181 -3.64 -8.74 -5.80
C SER A 181 -2.46 -9.67 -6.08
N VAL A 182 -1.27 -9.41 -5.51
CA VAL A 182 -0.11 -10.30 -5.63
C VAL A 182 -0.41 -11.71 -5.08
N HIS A 183 -1.22 -11.81 -4.02
CA HIS A 183 -1.59 -13.12 -3.48
C HIS A 183 -2.57 -13.87 -4.39
N LYS A 184 -3.42 -13.15 -5.13
CA LYS A 184 -4.36 -13.73 -6.09
C LYS A 184 -3.64 -14.35 -7.30
N LEU A 185 -2.48 -13.82 -7.69
CA LEU A 185 -1.65 -14.38 -8.78
C LEU A 185 -1.21 -15.83 -8.51
N ASN A 186 -1.01 -16.20 -7.25
CA ASN A 186 -0.61 -17.56 -6.87
C ASN A 186 -1.81 -18.51 -6.71
N GLY A 187 -3.04 -18.02 -6.87
CA GLY A 187 -4.27 -18.80 -6.75
C GLY A 187 -5.05 -18.86 -8.06
N LEU A 188 -6.14 -19.63 -8.08
CA LEU A 188 -7.07 -19.75 -9.21
C LEU A 188 -8.11 -18.61 -9.28
N SER A 189 -7.87 -17.50 -8.57
CA SER A 189 -8.81 -16.37 -8.57
C SER A 189 -8.58 -15.51 -9.81
N THR A 190 -9.67 -15.13 -10.47
CA THR A 190 -9.61 -14.15 -11.56
C THR A 190 -9.22 -12.77 -11.03
N LEU A 191 -8.37 -12.07 -11.78
CA LEU A 191 -7.97 -10.69 -11.52
C LEU A 191 -8.87 -9.73 -12.28
N THR A 192 -9.22 -8.61 -11.67
CA THR A 192 -9.94 -7.54 -12.38
C THR A 192 -8.98 -6.69 -13.24
N GLY A 193 -9.49 -5.98 -14.24
CA GLY A 193 -8.66 -5.08 -15.06
C GLY A 193 -7.94 -3.99 -14.24
N GLU A 194 -8.58 -3.48 -13.18
CA GLU A 194 -7.98 -2.52 -12.24
C GLU A 194 -6.80 -3.14 -11.48
N GLU A 195 -6.92 -4.40 -11.06
CA GLU A 195 -5.86 -5.12 -10.35
C GLU A 195 -4.67 -5.40 -11.26
N ILE A 196 -4.91 -5.79 -12.51
CA ILE A 196 -3.85 -6.00 -13.52
C ILE A 196 -3.11 -4.68 -13.77
N PHE A 197 -3.82 -3.58 -13.99
CA PHE A 197 -3.22 -2.27 -14.19
C PHE A 197 -2.38 -1.83 -12.97
N ALA A 198 -2.90 -2.03 -11.76
CA ALA A 198 -2.19 -1.70 -10.53
C ALA A 198 -0.92 -2.56 -10.34
N LEU A 199 -0.97 -3.85 -10.68
CA LEU A 199 0.19 -4.75 -10.66
C LEU A 199 1.25 -4.33 -11.68
N LEU A 200 0.85 -3.96 -12.90
CA LEU A 200 1.76 -3.46 -13.93
C LEU A 200 2.41 -2.15 -13.50
N ALA A 201 1.65 -1.24 -12.89
CA ALA A 201 2.17 0.02 -12.36
C ALA A 201 3.15 -0.22 -11.20
N LEU A 202 2.84 -1.13 -10.26
CA LEU A 202 3.77 -1.55 -9.21
C LEU A 202 5.07 -2.09 -9.81
N LEU A 203 4.98 -2.98 -10.80
CA LEU A 203 6.13 -3.55 -11.48
C LEU A 203 6.96 -2.49 -12.19
N ALA A 204 6.33 -1.51 -12.86
CA ALA A 204 7.02 -0.40 -13.49
C ALA A 204 7.83 0.44 -12.47
N VAL A 205 7.28 0.68 -11.28
CA VAL A 205 8.00 1.41 -10.22
C VAL A 205 9.16 0.58 -9.66
N VAL A 206 8.97 -0.74 -9.45
CA VAL A 206 10.06 -1.64 -9.04
C VAL A 206 11.21 -1.59 -10.06
N VAL A 207 10.89 -1.69 -11.35
CA VAL A 207 11.86 -1.61 -12.44
C VAL A 207 12.54 -0.25 -12.48
N GLY A 208 11.78 0.84 -12.29
CA GLY A 208 12.32 2.19 -12.16
C GLY A 208 13.36 2.30 -11.04
N GLY A 209 13.08 1.68 -9.88
CA GLY A 209 14.00 1.60 -8.75
C GLY A 209 15.29 0.80 -8.98
N THR A 210 15.34 -0.03 -10.03
CA THR A 210 16.58 -0.72 -10.45
C THR A 210 17.50 0.15 -11.31
N GLY A 211 17.03 1.34 -11.71
CA GLY A 211 17.65 2.19 -12.74
C GLY A 211 19.12 2.57 -12.48
N ASP A 212 19.50 2.75 -11.22
CA ASP A 212 20.82 3.18 -10.77
C ASP A 212 21.66 2.05 -10.15
N LEU A 213 21.30 0.78 -10.38
CA LEU A 213 22.19 -0.35 -10.08
C LEU A 213 23.13 -0.56 -11.27
N GLN A 214 24.28 0.11 -11.22
CA GLN A 214 25.43 -0.21 -12.07
C GLN A 214 26.40 -1.07 -11.26
N VAL A 215 26.49 -2.36 -11.62
CA VAL A 215 27.58 -3.21 -11.13
C VAL A 215 28.64 -3.22 -12.24
N SER A 216 29.65 -2.37 -12.07
CA SER A 216 30.81 -2.24 -12.97
C SER A 216 30.49 -1.77 -14.41
N LEU A 217 30.10 -2.69 -15.32
CA LEU A 217 29.88 -2.44 -16.76
C LEU A 217 28.48 -2.86 -17.23
N VAL A 218 27.67 -3.48 -16.36
CA VAL A 218 26.34 -3.99 -16.70
C VAL A 218 25.30 -3.24 -15.87
N SER A 219 24.42 -2.51 -16.55
CA SER A 219 23.28 -1.85 -15.93
C SER A 219 22.18 -2.89 -15.66
N LEU A 220 21.80 -3.05 -14.39
CA LEU A 220 20.72 -3.96 -13.99
C LEU A 220 19.39 -3.60 -14.66
N LYS A 221 19.18 -2.30 -14.92
CA LYS A 221 18.06 -1.77 -15.72
C LYS A 221 18.01 -2.39 -17.11
N GLY A 222 19.16 -2.51 -17.77
CA GLY A 222 19.27 -3.09 -19.11
C GLY A 222 18.89 -4.58 -19.13
N VAL A 223 19.29 -5.32 -18.09
CA VAL A 223 18.97 -6.75 -17.95
C VAL A 223 17.48 -6.95 -17.65
N LEU A 224 16.91 -6.20 -16.69
CA LEU A 224 15.49 -6.30 -16.37
C LEU A 224 14.59 -5.90 -17.55
N SER A 225 14.92 -4.83 -18.26
CA SER A 225 14.15 -4.39 -19.43
C SER A 225 14.10 -5.48 -20.50
N ARG A 226 15.21 -6.16 -20.77
CA ARG A 226 15.28 -7.26 -21.74
C ARG A 226 14.50 -8.48 -21.26
N LEU A 227 14.56 -8.82 -19.97
CA LEU A 227 13.77 -9.90 -19.39
C LEU A 227 12.27 -9.62 -19.47
N ILE A 228 11.83 -8.39 -19.21
CA ILE A 228 10.41 -8.00 -19.32
C ILE A 228 9.95 -8.10 -20.77
N ILE A 229 10.75 -7.62 -21.73
CA ILE A 229 10.44 -7.75 -23.15
C ILE A 229 10.38 -9.23 -23.54
N LEU A 230 11.31 -10.07 -23.07
CA LEU A 230 11.31 -11.51 -23.34
C LEU A 230 10.10 -12.21 -22.74
N VAL A 231 9.69 -11.88 -21.51
CA VAL A 231 8.50 -12.45 -20.87
C VAL A 231 7.23 -11.95 -21.54
N ALA A 232 7.15 -10.67 -21.91
CA ALA A 232 6.03 -10.11 -22.67
C ALA A 232 5.94 -10.71 -24.08
N ALA A 233 7.08 -10.92 -24.75
CA ALA A 233 7.15 -11.62 -26.03
C ALA A 233 6.81 -13.11 -25.89
N LEU A 234 7.15 -13.76 -24.77
CA LEU A 234 6.75 -15.15 -24.50
C LEU A 234 5.24 -15.26 -24.23
N LEU A 235 4.67 -14.31 -23.49
CA LEU A 235 3.25 -14.27 -23.15
C LEU A 235 2.37 -13.74 -24.30
N GLY A 236 2.90 -12.84 -25.14
CA GLY A 236 2.21 -12.24 -26.29
C GLY A 236 2.58 -12.85 -27.65
N GLY A 237 3.64 -13.66 -27.71
CA GLY A 237 4.15 -14.31 -28.93
C GLY A 237 3.53 -15.68 -29.22
N VAL A 238 2.64 -16.17 -28.35
CA VAL A 238 1.59 -17.11 -28.75
C VAL A 238 0.37 -16.27 -29.14
N GLY A 239 0.58 -15.40 -30.13
CA GLY A 239 -0.53 -14.78 -30.83
C GLY A 239 -1.42 -15.90 -31.34
N LEU A 240 -2.69 -15.84 -30.95
CA LEU A 240 -3.82 -16.47 -31.61
C LEU A 240 -3.66 -16.28 -33.13
N GLY A 241 -3.09 -17.29 -33.78
CA GLY A 241 -3.14 -17.52 -35.21
C GLY A 241 -4.05 -18.71 -35.48
#